data_AF-A0A817J485-F1
#
_entry.id   AF-A0A817J485-F1
#
_cell.length_a   1.000
_cell.length_b   1.000
_cell.length_c   1.000
_cell.angle_alpha   90.00
_cell.angle_beta   90.00
_cell.angle_gamma   90.00
#
_symmetry.space_group_name_H-M   'P 1'
#
loop_
_entity.id
_entity.type
_entity.pdbx_description
1 polymer ?
#
loop_
_entity_poly.entity_id
_entity_poly.type
_entity_poly.pdbx_seq_one_letter_code
_entity_poly.pdbx_strand_id
1 'polypeptide(L)' 'MADNMKLSDDKRKQLDEYYKKNRDKLPACPTCNTNNDVIPTVRGKPSSDLLLYAEEGNVKLSGCTQSYNGWCKKCEKFF' A
#
# COMPACT_ATOMS: atom_id res chain seq x y z
N MET A 1 -4.69 -15.96 23.50
CA MET A 1 -5.25 -16.37 22.21
C MET A 1 -4.87 -15.29 21.20
N ALA A 2 -4.25 -15.62 20.07
CA ALA A 2 -3.98 -14.62 19.03
C ALA A 2 -5.28 -14.46 18.24
N ASP A 3 -6.05 -13.41 18.55
CA ASP A 3 -7.21 -13.02 17.75
C ASP A 3 -6.76 -12.85 16.31
N ASN A 4 -7.24 -13.75 15.46
CA ASN A 4 -6.94 -13.81 14.04
C ASN A 4 -7.72 -12.66 13.37
N MET A 5 -7.24 -11.44 13.57
CA MET A 5 -7.90 -10.21 13.15
C MET A 5 -7.84 -10.16 11.63
N LYS A 6 -8.88 -10.66 10.98
CA LYS A 6 -9.02 -10.63 9.52
C LYS A 6 -9.68 -9.31 9.13
N LEU A 7 -9.16 -8.70 8.06
CA LEU A 7 -9.78 -7.53 7.47
C LEU A 7 -11.21 -7.88 7.02
N SER A 8 -12.20 -7.17 7.56
CA SER A 8 -13.61 -7.40 7.19
C SER A 8 -13.81 -7.10 5.70
N ASP A 9 -14.69 -7.86 5.04
CA ASP A 9 -14.91 -7.77 3.59
C ASP A 9 -15.30 -6.34 3.14
N ASP A 10 -16.16 -5.67 3.91
CA ASP A 10 -16.57 -4.28 3.66
C ASP A 10 -15.37 -3.31 3.73
N LYS A 11 -14.50 -3.47 4.73
CA LYS A 11 -13.28 -2.65 4.87
C LYS A 11 -12.26 -2.93 3.79
N ARG A 12 -12.10 -4.19 3.41
CA ARG A 12 -11.26 -4.58 2.27
C ARG A 12 -11.74 -3.88 1.00
N LYS A 13 -13.04 -3.92 0.72
CA LYS A 13 -13.63 -3.28 -0.46
C LYS A 13 -13.40 -1.77 -0.46
N GLN A 14 -13.62 -1.09 0.66
CA GLN A 14 -13.34 0.35 0.80
C GLN A 14 -11.87 0.68 0.53
N LEU A 15 -10.93 -0.09 1.08
CA LEU A 15 -9.50 0.10 0.86
C LEU A 15 -9.09 -0.20 -0.58
N ASP A 16 -9.71 -1.21 -1.21
CA ASP A 16 -9.48 -1.56 -2.61
C ASP A 16 -9.94 -0.44 -3.55
N GLU A 17 -11.16 0.06 -3.37
CA GLU A 17 -11.69 1.17 -4.14
C GLU A 17 -10.86 2.45 -3.98
N TYR A 18 -10.28 2.66 -2.79
CA TYR A 18 -9.44 3.83 -2.55
C TYR A 18 -8.03 3.66 -3.10
N TYR A 19 -7.34 2.56 -2.80
CA TYR A 19 -5.91 2.39 -3.11
C TYR A 19 -5.65 1.66 -4.44
N LYS A 20 -6.43 0.63 -4.79
CA LYS A 20 -6.23 -0.07 -6.08
C LYS A 20 -6.71 0.78 -7.26
N LYS A 21 -7.82 1.51 -7.14
CA LYS A 21 -8.29 2.41 -8.20
C LYS A 21 -7.28 3.49 -8.56
N ASN A 22 -6.43 3.88 -7.62
CA ASN A 22 -5.37 4.87 -7.84
C ASN A 22 -4.04 4.23 -8.25
N ARG A 23 -3.95 2.91 -8.39
CA ARG A 23 -2.73 2.21 -8.77
C ARG A 23 -2.28 2.56 -10.19
N ASP A 24 -3.22 2.68 -11.12
CA ASP A 24 -2.94 3.12 -12.49
C ASP A 24 -2.44 4.56 -12.58
N LYS A 25 -2.67 5.37 -11.53
CA LYS A 25 -2.15 6.75 -11.44
C LYS A 25 -0.77 6.81 -10.81
N LEU A 26 -0.24 5.69 -10.31
CA LEU A 26 1.10 5.68 -9.73
C LEU A 26 2.14 5.79 -10.85
N PRO A 27 3.18 6.61 -10.66
CA PRO A 27 4.27 6.69 -11.62
C PRO A 27 4.96 5.33 -11.77
N ALA A 28 5.48 5.08 -12.97
CA ALA A 28 6.33 3.93 -13.19
C ALA A 28 7.57 4.00 -12.30
N CYS A 29 8.00 2.85 -11.78
CA CYS A 29 9.25 2.80 -11.03
C CYS A 29 10.41 3.18 -11.97
N PRO A 30 11.29 4.13 -11.60
CA PRO A 30 12.38 4.57 -12.47
C PRO A 30 13.40 3.47 -12.79
N THR A 31 13.45 2.41 -11.98
CA THR A 31 14.33 1.26 -12.21
C THR A 31 13.66 0.17 -13.05
N CYS A 32 12.36 -0.08 -12.86
CA CYS A 32 11.66 -1.11 -13.64
C CYS A 32 11.02 -0.57 -14.92
N ASN A 33 10.89 0.75 -15.06
CA ASN A 33 10.13 1.43 -16.12
C ASN A 33 8.68 0.90 -16.27
N THR A 34 8.10 0.41 -15.18
CA THR A 34 6.73 -0.09 -15.12
C THR A 34 6.10 0.22 -13.76
N ASN A 35 4.77 0.35 -13.72
CA ASN A 35 3.96 0.50 -12.52
C ASN A 35 3.31 -0.83 -12.05
N ASN A 36 3.52 -1.95 -12.76
CA ASN A 36 2.90 -3.25 -12.44
C ASN A 36 3.20 -3.75 -11.02
N ASP A 37 4.41 -3.48 -10.52
CA ASP A 37 4.85 -3.86 -9.17
C ASP A 37 4.84 -2.69 -8.19
N VAL A 38 4.32 -1.53 -8.61
CA VAL A 38 4.22 -0.35 -7.75
C VAL A 38 2.93 -0.42 -6.95
N ILE A 39 3.04 -0.14 -5.65
CA ILE A 39 1.93 -0.04 -4.71
C ILE A 39 1.95 1.34 -4.03
N PRO A 40 0.78 1.87 -3.64
CA PRO A 40 0.73 3.18 -3.03
C PRO A 40 1.31 3.15 -1.62
N THR A 41 1.83 4.30 -1.20
CA THR A 41 2.41 4.48 0.13
C THR A 41 1.45 5.26 1.01
N VAL A 42 1.17 4.75 2.20
CA VAL A 42 0.33 5.44 3.18
C VAL A 42 1.18 6.02 4.28
N ARG A 43 0.87 7.24 4.71
CA ARG A 43 1.60 8.00 5.72
C ARG A 43 0.76 8.17 6.97
N GLY A 44 1.44 8.46 8.08
CA GLY A 44 0.80 8.77 9.35
C GLY A 44 0.55 7.53 10.20
N LYS A 45 -0.41 7.62 11.12
CA LYS A 45 -0.78 6.52 12.02
C LYS A 45 -1.81 5.62 11.31
N PRO A 46 -1.42 4.42 10.86
CA PRO A 46 -2.37 3.51 10.22
C PRO A 46 -3.37 2.98 11.24
N SER A 47 -4.61 2.78 10.80
CA SER A 47 -5.58 1.96 11.53
C SER A 47 -5.20 0.48 11.46
N SER A 48 -5.73 -0.33 12.38
CA SER A 48 -5.50 -1.78 12.44
C SER A 48 -5.85 -2.49 11.12
N ASP A 49 -6.94 -2.08 10.48
CA ASP A 49 -7.34 -2.57 9.15
C ASP A 49 -6.30 -2.28 8.06
N LEU A 50 -5.71 -1.09 8.11
CA LEU A 50 -4.71 -0.67 7.12
C LEU A 50 -3.37 -1.38 7.34
N LEU A 51 -3.03 -1.70 8.60
CA LEU A 51 -1.88 -2.55 8.92
C LEU A 51 -2.04 -3.93 8.27
N LEU A 52 -3.18 -4.59 8.46
CA LEU A 52 -3.47 -5.89 7.84
C LEU A 52 -3.42 -5.81 6.30
N TYR A 53 -4.01 -4.76 5.73
CA TYR A 53 -3.99 -4.53 4.29
C TYR A 53 -2.58 -4.30 3.73
N ALA A 54 -1.70 -3.68 4.53
CA ALA A 54 -0.29 -3.49 4.21
C ALA A 54 0.51 -4.80 4.34
N GLU A 55 0.22 -5.63 5.34
CA GLU A 55 0.79 -6.97 5.52
C GLU A 55 0.43 -7.90 4.35
N GLU A 56 -0.77 -7.76 3.79
CA GLU A 56 -1.16 -8.43 2.53
C GLU A 56 -0.42 -7.92 1.29
N GLY A 57 0.37 -6.84 1.42
CA GLY A 57 1.18 -6.29 0.32
C GLY A 57 0.41 -5.41 -0.67
N ASN A 58 -0.78 -4.93 -0.29
CA ASN A 58 -1.58 -4.04 -1.14
C ASN A 58 -1.11 -2.58 -1.08
N VAL A 59 -0.54 -2.16 0.06
CA VAL A 59 0.01 -0.81 0.29
C VAL A 59 1.30 -0.91 1.11
N LYS A 60 2.16 0.10 1.02
CA LYS A 60 3.32 0.22 1.90
C LYS A 60 3.11 1.32 2.92
N LEU A 61 3.24 0.99 4.20
CA LEU A 61 3.27 2.00 5.25
C LEU A 61 4.62 2.72 5.21
N SER A 62 4.55 4.04 5.20
CA SER A 62 5.70 4.92 5.29
C SER A 62 5.67 5.67 6.62
N GLY A 63 6.80 6.26 7.00
CA GLY A 63 6.92 7.01 8.25
C GLY A 63 6.00 8.23 8.31
N CYS A 64 6.17 9.02 9.37
CA CYS A 64 5.34 10.21 9.60
C CYS A 64 5.65 11.39 8.66
N THR A 65 6.84 11.43 8.03
CA THR A 65 7.38 12.68 7.42
C THR A 65 7.87 12.58 5.97
N GLN A 66 8.17 11.39 5.44
CA GLN A 66 8.56 11.23 4.02
C GLN A 66 7.29 10.99 3.20
N SER A 67 7.07 11.46 1.97
CA SER A 67 7.83 12.08 0.90
C SER A 67 7.84 11.18 -0.34
N TYR A 68 7.26 9.97 -0.28
CA TYR A 68 7.27 9.01 -1.38
C TYR A 68 6.00 9.04 -2.24
N ASN A 69 6.20 8.84 -3.54
CA ASN A 69 5.16 8.70 -4.56
C ASN A 69 4.65 7.26 -4.63
N GLY A 70 5.52 6.28 -4.36
CA GLY A 70 5.17 4.87 -4.39
C GLY A 70 6.24 3.95 -3.80
N TRP A 71 5.86 2.69 -3.58
CA TRP A 71 6.78 1.61 -3.24
C TRP A 71 6.80 0.60 -4.38
N CYS A 72 7.99 0.30 -4.91
CA CYS A 72 8.14 -0.75 -5.90
C CYS A 72 8.41 -2.08 -5.18
N LYS A 73 7.52 -3.07 -5.34
CA LYS A 73 7.70 -4.42 -4.77
C LYS A 73 8.87 -5.16 -5.39
N LYS A 74 9.15 -4.93 -6.67
CA LYS A 74 10.25 -5.59 -7.38
C LYS A 74 11.63 -5.05 -7.01
N CYS A 75 11.74 -3.74 -6.78
CA CYS A 75 12.99 -3.11 -6.33
C CYS A 75 13.11 -2.98 -4.81
N GLU A 76 12.05 -3.33 -4.08
CA GLU A 76 11.95 -3.20 -2.62
C GLU A 76 12.41 -1.83 -2.11
N LYS A 77 12.00 -0.76 -2.81
CA LYS A 77 12.38 0.61 -2.47
C LYS A 77 11.28 1.63 -2.74
N PHE A 78 11.34 2.73 -1.99
CA PHE A 78 10.52 3.91 -2.22
C PHE A 78 11.09 4.77 -3.35
N PHE A 79 10.23 5.56 -3.98
CA PHE A 79 10.57 6.58 -4.98
C PHE A 79 9.47 7.67 -5.07
#